data_AF-A0A849TGV4-F1
#
_entry.id   AF-A0A849TGV4-F1
#
_cell.length_a   1.000
_cell.length_b   1.000
_cell.length_c   1.000
_cell.angle_alpha   90.00
_cell.angle_beta   90.00
_cell.angle_gamma   90.00
#
_symmetry.space_group_name_H-M   'P 1'
#
loop_
_entity.id
_entity.type
_entity.pdbx_description
1 polymer ?
#
loop_
_entity_poly.entity_id
_entity_poly.type
_entity_poly.pdbx_seq_one_letter_code
_entity_poly.pdbx_strand_id
1 'polypeptide(L)' 'MTNIESTLQETRVFNPSFDFVKQANVSDMAQYQALCDAATLDYQGYWAKLARETLHWHKPFTKVLNESNAPF' A
#
# COMPACT_ATOMS: atom_id res chain seq x y z
N MET A 1 42.11 23.68 -2.85
CA MET A 1 40.82 23.63 -3.58
C MET A 1 39.72 23.66 -2.54
N THR A 2 38.93 24.72 -2.48
CA THR A 2 37.77 24.82 -1.58
C THR A 2 36.58 24.14 -2.25
N ASN A 3 36.17 22.98 -1.74
CA ASN A 3 34.92 22.34 -2.11
C ASN A 3 33.75 23.18 -1.57
N ILE A 4 32.80 23.53 -2.43
CA ILE A 4 31.51 24.06 -2.01
C ILE A 4 30.65 22.86 -1.62
N GLU A 5 30.37 22.68 -0.32
CA GLU A 5 29.36 21.73 0.15
C GLU A 5 28.01 22.46 0.28
N SER A 6 27.03 22.02 -0.50
CA SER A 6 25.64 22.46 -0.40
C SER A 6 24.92 21.55 0.61
N THR A 7 24.61 22.06 1.80
CA THR A 7 23.88 21.35 2.86
C THR A 7 22.40 21.72 2.90
N LEU A 8 21.80 22.06 1.75
CA LEU A 8 20.37 22.35 1.69
C LEU A 8 19.55 21.05 1.80
N GLN A 9 18.99 20.81 2.98
CA GLN A 9 17.93 19.82 3.19
C GLN A 9 16.59 20.43 2.79
N GLU A 10 16.04 19.94 1.68
CA GLU A 10 14.72 20.32 1.19
C GLU A 10 13.63 19.53 1.93
N THR A 11 12.73 20.23 2.62
CA THR A 11 11.65 19.64 3.45
C THR A 11 10.24 20.01 3.00
N ARG A 12 10.09 20.72 1.87
CA ARG A 12 8.76 21.10 1.36
C ARG A 12 7.94 19.87 1.01
N VAL A 13 6.69 19.88 1.47
CA VAL A 13 5.68 18.88 1.13
C VAL A 13 4.65 19.54 0.22
N PHE A 14 4.40 18.94 -0.94
CA PHE A 14 3.40 19.41 -1.88
C PHE A 14 2.21 18.46 -1.87
N ASN A 15 1.13 18.89 -1.22
CA ASN A 15 -0.08 18.09 -1.17
C ASN A 15 -0.75 18.02 -2.56
N PRO A 16 -1.41 16.90 -2.88
CA PRO A 16 -2.21 16.79 -4.10
C PRO A 16 -3.33 17.84 -4.10
N SER A 17 -3.80 18.21 -5.30
CA SER A 17 -4.94 19.12 -5.42
C SER A 17 -6.21 18.48 -4.86
N PHE A 18 -7.15 19.32 -4.40
CA PHE A 18 -8.40 18.85 -3.83
C PHE A 18 -9.23 18.00 -4.81
N ASP A 19 -9.25 18.38 -6.08
CA ASP A 19 -9.99 17.62 -7.10
C ASP A 19 -9.36 16.25 -7.38
N PHE A 20 -8.04 16.12 -7.25
CA PHE A 20 -7.38 14.81 -7.32
C PHE A 20 -7.74 13.93 -6.11
N VAL A 21 -7.75 14.50 -4.91
CA VAL A 21 -8.07 13.77 -3.67
C VAL A 21 -9.49 13.19 -3.69
N LYS A 22 -10.46 13.93 -4.23
CA LYS A 22 -11.87 13.50 -4.31
C LYS A 22 -12.09 12.21 -5.10
N GLN A 23 -11.27 11.97 -6.13
CA GLN A 23 -11.39 10.80 -7.01
C GLN A 23 -10.37 9.70 -6.67
N ALA A 24 -9.55 9.91 -5.64
CA ALA A 24 -8.56 8.94 -5.23
C ALA A 24 -9.23 7.76 -4.52
N ASN A 25 -8.77 6.53 -4.79
CA ASN A 25 -9.20 5.33 -4.07
C ASN A 25 -8.75 5.35 -2.59
N VAL A 26 -7.73 6.15 -2.29
CA VAL A 26 -7.23 6.42 -0.93
C VAL A 26 -7.02 7.92 -0.83
N SER A 27 -7.95 8.60 -0.17
CA SER A 27 -8.01 10.08 -0.17
C SER A 27 -7.15 10.74 0.91
N ASP A 28 -6.70 9.99 1.90
CA ASP A 28 -5.90 10.53 3.00
C ASP A 28 -4.93 9.49 3.59
N MET A 29 -3.96 10.00 4.35
CA MET A 29 -2.92 9.17 4.97
C MET A 29 -3.45 8.29 6.11
N ALA A 30 -4.56 8.66 6.75
CA ALA A 30 -5.14 7.83 7.81
C ALA A 30 -5.82 6.59 7.23
N GLN A 31 -6.52 6.71 6.10
CA GLN A 31 -7.03 5.60 5.31
C GLN A 31 -5.90 4.70 4.81
N TYR A 32 -4.83 5.29 4.27
CA TYR A 32 -3.66 4.51 3.86
C TYR A 32 -3.10 3.70 5.03
N GLN A 33 -2.89 4.33 6.19
CA GLN A 33 -2.34 3.67 7.36
C GLN A 33 -3.28 2.55 7.85
N ALA A 34 -4.59 2.79 7.88
CA ALA A 34 -5.57 1.78 8.25
C ALA A 34 -5.53 0.54 7.33
N LEU A 35 -5.32 0.73 6.02
CA LEU A 35 -5.14 -0.38 5.08
C LEU A 35 -3.84 -1.16 5.37
N CYS A 36 -2.74 -0.45 5.62
CA CYS A 36 -1.46 -1.06 6.00
C CYS A 36 -1.56 -1.83 7.32
N ASP A 37 -2.24 -1.27 8.32
CA ASP A 37 -2.41 -1.88 9.63
C ASP A 37 -3.29 -3.13 9.53
N ALA A 38 -4.37 -3.08 8.74
CA ALA A 38 -5.22 -4.24 8.48
C ALA A 38 -4.45 -5.38 7.78
N ALA A 39 -3.64 -5.04 6.77
CA ALA A 39 -2.79 -6.00 6.07
C ALA A 39 -1.67 -6.55 6.96
N THR A 40 -1.19 -5.77 7.94
CA THR A 40 -0.17 -6.21 8.90
C THR A 40 -0.76 -7.14 9.96
N LEU A 41 -1.95 -6.82 10.46
CA LEU A 41 -2.63 -7.57 11.52
C LEU A 41 -3.09 -8.95 11.05
N ASP A 42 -3.66 -9.04 9.83
CA ASP A 42 -4.08 -10.30 9.22
C ASP A 42 -3.78 -10.30 7.73
N TYR A 43 -2.52 -10.55 7.40
CA TYR A 43 -2.03 -10.52 6.02
C TYR A 43 -2.79 -11.46 5.10
N GLN A 44 -2.97 -12.72 5.50
CA GLN A 44 -3.67 -13.69 4.66
C GLN A 44 -5.17 -13.37 4.58
N GLY A 45 -5.84 -13.04 5.68
CA GLY A 45 -7.26 -12.70 5.65
C GLY A 45 -7.56 -11.45 4.83
N TYR A 46 -6.72 -10.40 4.95
CA TYR A 46 -6.83 -9.18 4.18
C TYR A 46 -6.77 -9.44 2.67
N TRP A 47 -5.74 -10.14 2.20
CA TRP A 47 -5.60 -10.45 0.77
C TRP A 47 -6.65 -11.44 0.28
N ALA A 48 -7.04 -12.42 1.10
CA ALA A 48 -8.10 -13.36 0.74
C ALA A 48 -9.45 -12.66 0.55
N LYS A 49 -9.77 -11.68 1.40
CA LYS A 49 -10.99 -10.87 1.29
C LYS A 49 -10.97 -10.07 0.00
N LEU A 50 -9.91 -9.28 -0.23
CA LEU A 50 -9.78 -8.48 -1.44
C LEU A 50 -9.86 -9.33 -2.71
N ALA A 51 -9.18 -10.47 -2.75
CA ALA A 51 -9.21 -11.37 -3.89
C ALA A 51 -10.62 -11.89 -4.20
N ARG A 52 -11.44 -12.18 -3.17
CA ARG A 52 -12.81 -12.66 -3.36
C ARG A 52 -13.79 -11.56 -3.77
N GLU A 53 -13.55 -10.33 -3.33
CA GLU A 53 -14.44 -9.18 -3.59
C GLU A 53 -14.16 -8.52 -4.94
N THR A 54 -12.89 -8.48 -5.36
CA THR A 54 -12.46 -7.68 -6.52
C THR A 54 -12.21 -8.49 -7.80
N LEU A 55 -12.07 -9.81 -7.69
CA LEU A 55 -11.77 -10.68 -8.82
C LEU A 55 -12.90 -11.68 -9.07
N HIS A 56 -13.18 -11.93 -10.34
CA HIS A 56 -14.08 -13.00 -10.73
C HIS A 56 -13.33 -14.33 -10.81
N TRP A 57 -13.73 -15.28 -9.96
CA TRP A 57 -13.15 -16.61 -9.93
C TRP A 57 -14.04 -17.61 -10.66
N HIS A 58 -13.50 -18.28 -11.66
CA HIS A 58 -14.17 -19.46 -12.23
C HIS A 58 -14.25 -20.60 -11.21
N LYS A 59 -13.19 -20.78 -10.41
CA LYS A 59 -13.16 -21.68 -9.26
C LYS A 59 -12.52 -20.96 -8.06
N PRO A 60 -13.18 -20.90 -6.89
CA PRO A 60 -12.61 -20.28 -5.70
C PRO A 60 -11.32 -20.99 -5.24
N PHE A 61 -10.36 -20.22 -4.75
CA PHE A 61 -9.15 -20.76 -4.12
C PHE A 61 -9.45 -21.24 -2.68
N THR A 62 -8.70 -22.23 -2.22
CA THR A 62 -8.82 -22.80 -0.87
C THR A 62 -7.63 -22.45 0.02
N LYS A 63 -6.46 -22.16 -0.56
CA LYS A 63 -5.24 -21.75 0.15
C LYS A 63 -4.88 -20.33 -0.28
N VAL A 64 -4.71 -19.43 0.70
CA VAL A 64 -4.42 -18.01 0.45
C VAL A 64 -2.94 -17.84 0.13
N LEU A 65 -2.07 -18.22 1.06
CA LEU A 65 -0.62 -18.15 0.91
C LEU A 65 -0.03 -19.55 1.06
N ASN A 66 0.88 -19.91 0.16
CA ASN A 66 1.60 -21.17 0.22
C ASN A 66 3.09 -20.91 0.42
N GLU A 67 3.56 -21.05 1.66
CA GLU A 67 4.96 -20.81 2.04
C GLU A 67 5.79 -22.09 2.10
N SER A 68 5.20 -23.25 1.79
CA SER A 68 5.86 -24.54 2.00
C SER A 68 7.16 -24.73 1.19
N ASN A 69 7.39 -23.95 0.14
CA ASN A 69 8.62 -23.91 -0.67
C ASN A 69 8.95 -22.46 -1.07
N ALA A 70 8.93 -21.52 -0.12
CA ALA A 70 9.32 -20.14 -0.41
C ALA A 70 10.79 -20.08 -0.87
N PRO A 71 11.14 -19.32 -1.93
CA PRO A 71 12.49 -19.31 -2.49
C PRO A 71 13.45 -18.40 -1.71
N PHE A 72 13.75 -18.74 -0.46
CA PHE A 72 14.91 -18.25 0.33
C PHE A 72 15.08 -19.07 1.62
#